data_AF-A0A7C6TGC9-F1
#
_entry.id   AF-A0A7C6TGC9-F1
#
_cell.length_a   1.000
_cell.length_b   1.000
_cell.length_c   1.000
_cell.angle_alpha   90.00
_cell.angle_beta   90.00
_cell.angle_gamma   90.00
#
_symmetry.space_group_name_H-M   'P 1'
#
loop_
_entity.id
_entity.type
_entity.pdbx_description
1 polymer ?
#
loop_
_entity_poly.entity_id
_entity_poly.type
_entity_poly.pdbx_seq_one_letter_code
_entity_poly.pdbx_strand_id
1 'polypeptide(L)'
;MAAIKDVRVWSRGREVRIYVHTEDGREGVKYLTNTRWHKRGEIGGNLTADEWKEAKAVATRDNKWFTYVAALDPARRAARKIKTTKPAHELTANGFPKAKRGGYCPRCGHFAEAGNDLVLVWNDAEDRNEYKVYHTDRSICEANIATAKAKRERREAFESHLRAFRARFQDAEYPPEAEVEGETVYDTYSIYGTGSRIVIGDTWVWWVDNNGMDGDDWSRNNCRLGIARRLPRTDELVEDAHALVAEYALIKADK
;
A
#
# COMPACT_ATOMS: atom_id res chain seq x y z
N MET A 1 24.77 -30.07 28.29
CA MET A 1 23.72 -29.83 27.27
C MET A 1 23.16 -28.45 27.55
N ALA A 2 23.11 -27.58 26.55
CA ALA A 2 22.50 -26.26 26.75
C ALA A 2 20.98 -26.38 26.59
N ALA A 3 20.23 -25.67 27.45
CA ALA A 3 18.78 -25.68 27.39
C ALA A 3 18.28 -25.09 26.06
N ILE A 4 17.16 -25.61 25.54
CA ILE A 4 16.53 -25.08 24.33
C ILE A 4 15.86 -23.75 24.65
N LYS A 5 16.38 -22.66 24.08
CA LYS A 5 15.86 -21.30 24.22
C LYS A 5 14.58 -21.11 23.41
N ASP A 6 14.60 -21.47 22.12
CA ASP A 6 13.41 -21.44 21.28
C ASP A 6 13.51 -22.42 20.10
N VAL A 7 12.35 -22.84 19.62
CA VAL A 7 12.17 -23.59 18.38
C VAL A 7 11.21 -22.81 17.50
N ARG A 8 11.60 -22.46 16.28
CA ARG A 8 10.77 -21.75 15.31
C ARG A 8 10.43 -22.63 14.12
N VAL A 9 9.15 -22.71 13.81
CA VAL A 9 8.67 -23.31 12.57
C VAL A 9 8.54 -22.22 11.54
N TRP A 10 9.32 -22.31 10.47
CA TRP A 10 9.22 -21.43 9.32
C TRP A 10 8.60 -22.18 8.15
N SER A 11 7.62 -21.56 7.50
CA SER A 11 6.98 -22.12 6.31
C SER A 11 6.78 -21.06 5.24
N ARG A 12 7.18 -21.34 4.00
CA ARG A 12 6.89 -20.52 2.82
C ARG A 12 6.50 -21.42 1.65
N GLY A 13 5.24 -21.37 1.24
CA GLY A 13 4.71 -22.27 0.21
C GLY A 13 4.86 -23.73 0.62
N ARG A 14 5.62 -24.51 -0.16
CA ARG A 14 5.91 -25.93 0.13
C ARG A 14 7.17 -26.15 0.96
N GLU A 15 7.92 -25.10 1.32
CA GLU A 15 9.13 -25.23 2.12
C GLU A 15 8.82 -25.13 3.61
N VAL A 16 9.34 -26.07 4.41
CA VAL A 16 9.20 -26.05 5.87
C VAL A 16 10.56 -26.32 6.54
N ARG A 17 10.92 -25.44 7.48
CA ARG A 17 12.20 -25.49 8.22
C ARG A 17 11.94 -25.34 9.71
N ILE A 18 12.72 -26.06 10.52
CA ILE A 18 12.70 -25.98 11.98
C ILE A 18 14.02 -25.38 12.41
N TYR A 19 13.97 -24.21 13.02
CA TYR A 19 15.13 -23.57 13.65
C TYR A 19 15.08 -23.85 15.14
N VAL A 20 16.22 -24.21 15.72
CA VAL A 20 16.37 -24.47 17.15
C VAL A 20 17.53 -23.61 17.64
N HIS A 21 17.30 -22.85 18.70
CA HIS A 21 18.29 -22.03 19.37
C HIS A 21 18.44 -22.50 20.81
N THR A 22 19.67 -22.63 21.29
CA THR A 22 20.00 -22.92 22.69
C THR A 22 20.32 -21.65 23.47
N GLU A 23 20.31 -21.72 24.79
CA GLU A 23 20.64 -20.57 25.66
C GLU A 23 22.10 -20.11 25.53
N ASP A 24 23.01 -21.03 25.20
CA ASP A 24 24.43 -20.74 24.97
C ASP A 24 24.72 -20.17 23.57
N GLY A 25 23.68 -19.87 22.78
CA GLY A 25 23.78 -19.20 21.49
C GLY A 25 24.07 -20.11 20.30
N ARG A 26 24.13 -21.44 20.49
CA ARG A 26 24.19 -22.39 19.37
C ARG A 26 22.84 -22.50 18.67
N GLU A 27 22.91 -22.82 17.39
CA GLU A 27 21.74 -22.95 16.55
C GLU A 27 21.80 -24.19 15.67
N GLY A 28 20.63 -24.68 15.30
CA GLY A 28 20.46 -25.78 14.36
C GLY A 28 19.23 -25.57 13.49
N VAL A 29 19.31 -26.08 12.27
CA VAL A 29 18.21 -26.06 11.30
C VAL A 29 17.92 -27.45 10.80
N LYS A 30 16.63 -27.82 10.71
CA LYS A 30 16.17 -29.07 10.11
C LYS A 30 15.21 -28.79 8.97
N TYR A 31 15.51 -29.36 7.80
CA TYR A 31 14.70 -29.21 6.60
C TYR A 31 13.64 -30.30 6.55
N LEU A 32 12.35 -29.94 6.52
CA LEU A 32 11.26 -30.92 6.43
C LEU A 32 10.81 -31.18 5.00
N THR A 33 11.36 -30.46 4.04
CA THR A 33 11.03 -30.50 2.61
C THR A 33 12.32 -30.46 1.78
N ASN A 34 12.32 -31.08 0.60
CA ASN A 34 13.44 -30.93 -0.34
C ASN A 34 13.46 -29.49 -0.86
N THR A 35 14.63 -28.88 -0.83
CA THR A 35 14.89 -27.57 -1.45
C THR A 35 15.98 -27.72 -2.51
N ARG A 36 16.24 -26.65 -3.28
CA ARG A 36 17.36 -26.63 -4.24
C ARG A 36 18.72 -26.92 -3.57
N TRP A 37 18.85 -26.61 -2.28
CA TRP A 37 20.13 -26.61 -1.58
C TRP A 37 20.25 -27.70 -0.50
N HIS A 38 19.13 -28.22 0.01
CA HIS A 38 19.09 -29.17 1.12
C HIS A 38 18.05 -30.27 0.90
N LYS A 39 18.38 -31.48 1.35
CA LYS A 39 17.48 -32.64 1.31
C LYS A 39 16.53 -32.64 2.51
N ARG A 40 15.35 -33.25 2.34
CA ARG A 40 14.41 -33.50 3.44
C ARG A 40 15.10 -34.37 4.50
N GLY A 41 15.03 -33.91 5.75
CA GLY A 41 15.65 -34.55 6.90
C GLY A 41 17.07 -34.08 7.19
N GLU A 42 17.69 -33.31 6.29
CA GLU A 42 19.02 -32.72 6.51
C GLU A 42 19.01 -31.80 7.72
N ILE A 43 20.07 -31.88 8.51
CA ILE A 43 20.30 -31.09 9.72
C ILE A 43 21.55 -30.26 9.49
N GLY A 44 21.46 -28.95 9.70
CA GLY A 44 22.60 -28.03 9.73
C GLY A 44 22.77 -27.40 11.11
N GLY A 45 23.94 -26.81 11.35
CA GLY A 45 24.28 -26.12 12.61
C GLY A 45 25.04 -26.99 13.61
N ASN A 46 25.13 -26.50 14.85
CA ASN A 46 26.07 -27.00 15.88
C ASN A 46 25.35 -27.65 17.07
N LEU A 47 24.15 -28.18 16.84
CA LEU A 47 23.38 -28.88 17.86
C LEU A 47 23.70 -30.37 17.88
N THR A 48 23.81 -30.91 19.07
CA THR A 48 24.01 -32.34 19.33
C THR A 48 22.73 -33.14 19.09
N ALA A 49 22.85 -34.47 18.96
CA ALA A 49 21.69 -35.35 18.80
C ALA A 49 20.71 -35.27 19.99
N ASP A 50 21.22 -35.11 21.20
CA ASP A 50 20.40 -34.98 22.41
C ASP A 50 19.66 -33.65 22.46
N GLU A 51 20.26 -32.56 22.01
CA GLU A 51 19.60 -31.25 21.90
C GLU A 51 18.48 -31.28 20.85
N TRP A 52 18.66 -32.01 19.74
CA TRP A 52 17.57 -32.25 18.78
C TRP A 52 16.43 -33.09 19.37
N LYS A 53 16.76 -34.06 20.23
CA LYS A 53 15.77 -34.89 20.93
C LYS A 53 14.98 -34.05 21.93
N GLU A 54 15.64 -33.18 22.68
CA GLU A 54 15.01 -32.24 23.61
C GLU A 54 14.13 -31.23 22.88
N ALA A 55 14.64 -30.60 21.81
CA ALA A 55 13.88 -29.69 20.96
C ALA A 55 12.62 -30.36 20.41
N LYS A 56 12.71 -31.63 19.98
CA LYS A 56 11.55 -32.40 19.54
C LYS A 56 10.56 -32.64 20.69
N ALA A 57 11.03 -32.97 21.89
CA ALA A 57 10.16 -33.22 23.04
C ALA A 57 9.37 -31.97 23.45
N VAL A 58 9.98 -30.78 23.41
CA VAL A 58 9.34 -29.52 23.84
C VAL A 58 8.50 -28.85 22.75
N ALA A 59 8.77 -29.14 21.47
CA ALA A 59 8.19 -28.44 20.33
C ALA A 59 7.45 -29.35 19.35
N THR A 60 7.05 -30.56 19.77
CA THR A 60 6.13 -31.41 18.99
C THR A 60 4.88 -31.81 19.76
N ARG A 61 3.72 -31.76 19.08
CA ARG A 61 2.42 -32.23 19.56
C ARG A 61 1.73 -32.95 18.41
N ASP A 62 1.17 -34.13 18.67
CA ASP A 62 0.52 -34.96 17.65
C ASP A 62 1.41 -35.19 16.41
N ASN A 63 2.70 -35.46 16.65
CA ASN A 63 3.75 -35.60 15.62
C ASN A 63 3.97 -34.39 14.71
N LYS A 64 3.44 -33.21 15.06
CA LYS A 64 3.63 -31.95 14.34
C LYS A 64 4.51 -31.00 15.14
N TRP A 65 5.42 -30.32 14.46
CA TRP A 65 6.24 -29.27 15.06
C TRP A 65 5.41 -28.01 15.28
N PHE A 66 5.64 -27.34 16.41
CA PHE A 66 5.08 -26.03 16.72
C PHE A 66 6.19 -25.09 17.20
N THR A 67 5.92 -23.79 17.16
CA THR A 67 6.90 -22.80 17.66
C THR A 67 6.90 -22.82 19.18
N TYR A 68 8.05 -23.14 19.78
CA TYR A 68 8.29 -23.16 21.22
C TYR A 68 9.24 -22.02 21.59
N VAL A 69 9.03 -21.42 22.76
CA VAL A 69 9.96 -20.47 23.36
C VAL A 69 10.01 -20.82 24.84
N ALA A 70 11.19 -21.23 25.33
CA ALA A 70 11.40 -21.45 26.75
C ALA A 70 11.11 -20.15 27.48
N ALA A 71 10.21 -20.26 28.46
CA ALA A 71 9.51 -19.17 29.15
C ALA A 71 10.02 -17.75 28.85
N LEU A 72 9.27 -17.03 28.01
CA LEU A 72 9.07 -15.61 28.28
C LEU A 72 8.71 -15.50 29.76
N ASP A 73 9.52 -14.75 30.52
CA ASP A 73 9.26 -14.28 31.88
C ASP A 73 7.74 -14.31 32.19
N PRO A 74 7.30 -14.97 33.28
CA PRO A 74 5.89 -14.95 33.69
C PRO A 74 5.26 -13.54 33.64
N ALA A 75 6.02 -12.48 33.90
CA ALA A 75 5.59 -11.10 33.77
C ALA A 75 5.38 -10.66 32.31
N ARG A 76 6.19 -11.12 31.35
CA ARG A 76 5.93 -10.94 29.91
C ARG A 76 4.79 -11.84 29.40
N ARG A 77 4.60 -13.03 29.98
CA ARG A 77 3.45 -13.90 29.70
C ARG A 77 2.15 -13.28 30.24
N ALA A 78 2.23 -12.57 31.37
CA ALA A 78 1.15 -11.75 31.93
C ALA A 78 0.93 -10.46 31.14
N ALA A 79 1.97 -9.79 30.65
CA ALA A 79 1.86 -8.61 29.79
C ALA A 79 1.33 -8.95 28.38
N ARG A 80 1.63 -10.16 27.87
CA ARG A 80 1.10 -10.67 26.60
C ARG A 80 -0.27 -11.34 26.76
N LYS A 81 -0.63 -11.79 27.96
CA LYS A 81 -2.02 -11.79 28.43
C LYS A 81 -2.42 -10.34 28.69
N ILE A 82 -2.46 -9.54 27.64
CA ILE A 82 -3.60 -8.63 27.52
C ILE A 82 -4.78 -9.59 27.71
N LYS A 83 -5.42 -9.53 28.88
CA LYS A 83 -6.80 -9.93 28.99
C LYS A 83 -7.48 -9.06 27.95
N THR A 84 -7.54 -9.54 26.71
CA THR A 84 -8.79 -9.47 26.00
C THR A 84 -9.68 -10.44 26.79
N THR A 85 -10.09 -10.02 27.99
CA THR A 85 -11.48 -10.21 28.37
C THR A 85 -12.23 -9.92 27.08
N LYS A 86 -12.80 -10.94 26.45
CA LYS A 86 -13.96 -10.69 25.61
C LYS A 86 -14.82 -9.78 26.48
N PRO A 87 -15.07 -8.51 26.12
CA PRO A 87 -16.14 -7.77 26.74
C PRO A 87 -17.34 -8.68 26.52
N ALA A 88 -17.79 -9.24 27.62
CA ALA A 88 -18.89 -10.15 27.64
C ALA A 88 -20.09 -9.25 27.31
N HIS A 89 -20.68 -9.48 26.14
CA HIS A 89 -22.09 -9.14 25.89
C HIS A 89 -22.49 -7.66 25.98
N GLU A 90 -21.58 -6.69 25.79
CA GLU A 90 -22.05 -5.32 25.56
C GLU A 90 -22.69 -5.26 24.17
N LEU A 91 -24.01 -5.10 24.19
CA LEU A 91 -24.80 -4.93 23.00
C LEU A 91 -24.83 -3.44 22.61
N THR A 92 -24.92 -3.20 21.32
CA THR A 92 -25.26 -1.90 20.76
C THR A 92 -26.70 -1.54 21.15
N ALA A 93 -27.12 -0.29 20.93
CA ALA A 93 -28.52 0.11 21.11
C ALA A 93 -29.50 -0.76 20.28
N ASN A 94 -28.98 -1.42 19.24
CA ASN A 94 -29.69 -2.30 18.32
C ASN A 94 -29.54 -3.80 18.65
N GLY A 95 -28.93 -4.16 19.79
CA GLY A 95 -28.84 -5.56 20.24
C GLY A 95 -27.70 -6.40 19.63
N PHE A 96 -26.74 -5.79 18.93
CA PHE A 96 -25.60 -6.50 18.32
C PHE A 96 -24.34 -6.43 19.22
N PRO A 97 -23.35 -7.34 19.12
CA PRO A 97 -22.11 -7.22 19.91
C PRO A 97 -21.27 -6.00 19.51
N LYS A 98 -20.74 -5.21 20.46
CA LYS A 98 -19.83 -4.08 20.14
C LYS A 98 -18.49 -4.53 19.55
N ALA A 99 -17.94 -3.76 18.60
CA ALA A 99 -16.62 -3.99 18.02
C ALA A 99 -15.49 -3.72 19.03
N LYS A 100 -14.45 -4.57 19.08
CA LYS A 100 -13.26 -4.33 19.94
C LYS A 100 -12.25 -3.34 19.36
N ARG A 101 -12.33 -3.08 18.05
CA ARG A 101 -11.42 -2.21 17.29
C ARG A 101 -12.21 -1.53 16.20
N GLY A 102 -11.83 -0.28 15.89
CA GLY A 102 -12.36 0.40 14.72
C GLY A 102 -11.97 -0.33 13.44
N GLY A 103 -12.71 -0.07 12.37
CA GLY A 103 -12.52 -0.71 11.07
C GLY A 103 -12.98 0.21 9.95
N TYR A 104 -12.61 -0.13 8.72
CA TYR A 104 -13.05 0.64 7.57
C TYR A 104 -14.52 0.35 7.26
N CYS A 105 -15.32 1.40 7.16
CA CYS A 105 -16.70 1.31 6.75
C CYS A 105 -16.77 0.81 5.31
N PRO A 106 -17.42 -0.34 5.02
CA PRO A 106 -17.48 -0.88 3.67
C PRO A 106 -18.28 0.00 2.70
N ARG A 107 -19.09 0.93 3.22
CA ARG A 107 -19.93 1.82 2.43
C ARG A 107 -19.16 3.04 1.90
N CYS A 108 -18.32 3.67 2.72
CA CYS A 108 -17.61 4.89 2.35
C CYS A 108 -16.08 4.77 2.38
N GLY A 109 -15.54 3.62 2.78
CA GLY A 109 -14.10 3.35 2.86
C GLY A 109 -13.36 4.12 3.96
N HIS A 110 -14.03 4.88 4.81
CA HIS A 110 -13.40 5.63 5.91
C HIS A 110 -13.34 4.81 7.19
N PHE A 111 -12.34 5.10 8.03
CA PHE A 111 -12.20 4.46 9.34
C PHE A 111 -13.35 4.87 10.26
N ALA A 112 -14.06 3.90 10.80
CA ALA A 112 -15.05 4.06 11.84
C ALA A 112 -14.48 3.53 13.15
N GLU A 113 -14.55 4.32 14.22
CA GLU A 113 -14.07 3.91 15.54
C GLU A 113 -14.88 2.72 16.09
N ALA A 114 -14.28 2.00 17.04
CA ALA A 114 -14.96 0.90 17.70
C ALA A 114 -16.10 1.47 18.57
N GLY A 115 -17.35 1.14 18.23
CA GLY A 115 -18.53 1.68 18.88
C GLY A 115 -19.77 0.82 18.68
N ASN A 116 -20.95 1.45 18.70
CA ASN A 116 -22.25 0.81 18.71
C ASN A 116 -22.69 0.18 17.37
N ASP A 117 -21.83 0.00 16.36
CA ASP A 117 -22.31 -0.38 15.03
C ASP A 117 -21.42 -1.42 14.33
N LEU A 118 -21.36 -2.60 14.96
CA LEU A 118 -20.94 -3.85 14.33
C LEU A 118 -22.18 -4.52 13.71
N VAL A 119 -22.18 -4.73 12.41
CA VAL A 119 -23.23 -5.52 11.74
C VAL A 119 -22.60 -6.83 11.27
N LEU A 120 -23.18 -7.94 11.69
CA LEU A 120 -22.87 -9.25 11.14
C LEU A 120 -23.50 -9.34 9.75
N VAL A 121 -22.67 -9.45 8.72
CA VAL A 121 -23.11 -9.59 7.34
C VAL A 121 -22.70 -10.99 6.87
N TRP A 122 -23.66 -11.73 6.35
CA TRP A 122 -23.40 -13.01 5.72
C TRP A 122 -22.70 -12.79 4.37
N ASN A 123 -21.60 -13.50 4.12
CA ASN A 123 -20.87 -13.49 2.86
C ASN A 123 -21.11 -14.81 2.13
N ASP A 124 -21.96 -14.78 1.10
CA ASP A 124 -22.32 -15.95 0.29
C ASP A 124 -21.13 -16.57 -0.46
N ALA A 125 -20.15 -15.75 -0.87
CA ALA A 125 -19.02 -16.22 -1.67
C ALA A 125 -18.02 -17.04 -0.84
N GLU A 126 -17.94 -16.75 0.45
CA GLU A 126 -17.00 -17.40 1.38
C GLU A 126 -17.71 -18.32 2.39
N ASP A 127 -19.03 -18.50 2.23
CA ASP A 127 -19.92 -19.28 3.10
C ASP A 127 -19.65 -19.00 4.60
N ARG A 128 -19.53 -17.72 4.94
CA ARG A 128 -19.13 -17.30 6.29
C ARG A 128 -19.79 -16.00 6.73
N ASN A 129 -19.98 -15.91 8.04
CA ASN A 129 -20.35 -14.68 8.71
C ASN A 129 -19.14 -13.75 8.83
N GLU A 130 -19.24 -12.53 8.30
CA GLU A 130 -18.23 -11.49 8.45
C GLU A 130 -18.77 -10.33 9.29
N TYR A 131 -17.96 -9.87 10.25
CA TYR A 131 -18.28 -8.68 11.02
C TYR A 131 -17.81 -7.43 10.28
N LYS A 132 -18.72 -6.50 9.98
CA LYS A 132 -18.40 -5.21 9.38
C LYS A 132 -18.71 -4.07 10.34
N VAL A 133 -17.89 -3.03 10.28
CA VAL A 133 -18.05 -1.80 11.09
C VAL A 133 -18.65 -0.73 10.20
N TYR A 134 -19.68 -0.03 10.67
CA TYR A 134 -20.26 1.13 9.99
C TYR A 134 -20.12 2.38 10.87
N HIS A 135 -20.27 3.57 10.29
CA HIS A 135 -20.39 4.79 11.08
C HIS A 135 -21.69 4.75 11.88
N THR A 136 -21.60 5.15 13.15
CA THR A 136 -22.75 5.20 14.07
C THR A 136 -23.78 6.24 13.63
N ASP A 137 -23.30 7.37 13.13
CA ASP A 137 -24.11 8.38 12.48
C ASP A 137 -24.02 8.22 10.96
N ARG A 138 -25.17 7.98 10.33
CA ARG A 138 -25.30 7.88 8.88
C ARG A 138 -24.90 9.19 8.18
N SER A 139 -25.07 10.34 8.81
CA SER A 139 -24.67 11.64 8.27
C SER A 139 -23.17 11.73 8.01
N ILE A 140 -22.35 11.12 8.88
CA ILE A 140 -20.88 11.05 8.72
C ILE A 140 -20.55 10.21 7.49
N CYS A 141 -21.20 9.05 7.34
CA CYS A 141 -21.00 8.20 6.17
C CYS A 141 -21.40 8.92 4.88
N GLU A 142 -22.51 9.66 4.88
CA GLU A 142 -23.00 10.40 3.73
C GLU A 142 -22.09 11.59 3.38
N ALA A 143 -21.58 12.31 4.39
CA ALA A 143 -20.59 13.37 4.20
C ALA A 143 -19.27 12.84 3.62
N ASN A 144 -18.81 11.68 4.07
CA ASN A 144 -17.61 11.02 3.52
C ASN A 144 -17.81 10.61 2.06
N ILE A 145 -18.98 10.06 1.72
CA ILE A 145 -19.33 9.70 0.33
C ILE A 145 -19.40 10.97 -0.53
N ALA A 146 -20.06 12.02 -0.06
CA ALA A 146 -20.17 13.28 -0.78
C ALA A 146 -18.80 13.92 -1.01
N THR A 147 -17.93 13.92 0.00
CA THR A 147 -16.54 14.40 -0.12
C THR A 147 -15.76 13.59 -1.14
N ALA A 148 -15.81 12.25 -1.06
CA ALA A 148 -15.12 11.38 -2.01
C ALA A 148 -15.64 11.56 -3.44
N LYS A 149 -16.96 11.72 -3.61
CA LYS A 149 -17.59 12.02 -4.89
C LYS A 149 -17.11 13.35 -5.45
N ALA A 150 -17.11 14.42 -4.65
CA ALA A 150 -16.65 15.74 -5.06
C ALA A 150 -15.15 15.74 -5.44
N LYS A 151 -14.30 15.02 -4.69
CA LYS A 151 -12.88 14.83 -5.04
C LYS A 151 -12.72 14.13 -6.39
N ARG A 152 -13.51 13.08 -6.63
CA ARG A 152 -13.49 12.34 -7.91
C ARG A 152 -13.96 13.23 -9.07
N GLU A 153 -15.08 13.93 -8.92
CA GLU A 153 -15.62 14.82 -9.95
C GLU A 153 -14.64 15.95 -10.28
N ARG A 154 -13.98 16.56 -9.28
CA ARG A 154 -12.92 17.55 -9.52
C ARG A 154 -11.76 16.98 -10.32
N ARG A 155 -11.31 15.77 -9.96
CA ARG A 155 -10.22 15.11 -10.65
C ARG A 155 -10.59 14.74 -12.09
N GLU A 156 -11.80 14.22 -12.31
CA GLU A 156 -12.32 13.90 -13.64
C GLU A 156 -12.46 15.16 -14.50
N ALA A 157 -12.97 16.25 -13.93
CA ALA A 157 -13.07 17.54 -14.61
C ALA A 157 -11.68 18.07 -15.03
N PHE A 158 -10.71 18.08 -14.12
CA PHE A 158 -9.34 18.47 -14.42
C PHE A 158 -8.68 17.57 -15.47
N GLU A 159 -8.82 16.24 -15.36
CA GLU A 159 -8.25 15.31 -16.34
C GLU A 159 -8.88 15.49 -17.72
N SER A 160 -10.18 15.82 -17.78
CA SER A 160 -10.86 16.15 -19.02
C SER A 160 -10.38 17.48 -19.60
N HIS A 161 -10.22 18.50 -18.76
CA HIS A 161 -9.73 19.82 -19.14
C HIS A 161 -8.28 19.72 -19.64
N LEU A 162 -7.39 19.05 -18.91
CA LEU A 162 -6.00 18.83 -19.29
C LEU A 162 -5.88 18.08 -20.61
N ARG A 163 -6.76 17.09 -20.85
CA ARG A 163 -6.80 16.36 -22.12
C ARG A 163 -7.21 17.28 -23.27
N ALA A 164 -8.22 18.12 -23.08
CA ALA A 164 -8.67 19.08 -24.08
C ALA A 164 -7.56 20.10 -24.39
N PHE A 165 -6.91 20.65 -23.36
CA PHE A 165 -5.78 21.56 -23.50
C PHE A 165 -4.63 20.91 -24.27
N ARG A 166 -4.19 19.71 -23.87
CA ARG A 166 -3.14 18.94 -24.56
C ARG A 166 -3.49 18.66 -26.01
N ALA A 167 -4.75 18.36 -26.33
CA ALA A 167 -5.19 18.08 -27.70
C ALA A 167 -4.95 19.27 -28.66
N ARG A 168 -4.97 20.52 -28.15
CA ARG A 168 -4.61 21.71 -28.93
C ARG A 168 -3.18 21.64 -29.48
N PHE A 169 -2.29 20.93 -28.79
CA PHE A 169 -0.89 20.75 -29.15
C PHE A 169 -0.64 19.50 -30.02
N GLN A 170 -1.67 18.76 -30.41
CA GLN A 170 -1.47 17.52 -31.18
C GLN A 170 -0.87 17.77 -32.57
N ASP A 171 -1.31 18.85 -33.23
CA ASP A 171 -0.85 19.28 -34.57
C ASP A 171 -0.14 20.64 -34.53
N ALA A 172 0.22 21.08 -33.33
CA ALA A 172 0.95 22.32 -33.11
C ALA A 172 2.39 22.24 -33.66
N GLU A 173 3.05 23.40 -33.73
CA GLU A 173 4.41 23.47 -34.24
C GLU A 173 5.35 22.61 -33.38
N TYR A 174 6.16 21.79 -34.06
CA TYR A 174 7.17 20.93 -33.47
C TYR A 174 8.55 21.33 -34.03
N PRO A 175 9.26 22.26 -33.36
CA PRO A 175 10.58 22.69 -33.80
C PRO A 175 11.59 21.53 -33.78
N PRO A 176 12.54 21.45 -34.72
CA PRO A 176 13.59 20.43 -34.69
C PRO A 176 14.45 20.50 -33.42
N GLU A 177 14.75 21.72 -32.97
CA GLU A 177 15.38 22.03 -31.68
C GLU A 177 14.53 23.11 -31.00
N ALA A 178 14.06 22.81 -29.81
CA ALA A 178 13.17 23.67 -29.03
C ALA A 178 13.89 24.23 -27.81
N GLU A 179 14.14 25.53 -27.84
CA GLU A 179 14.53 26.32 -26.68
C GLU A 179 13.25 26.77 -25.95
N VAL A 180 12.85 25.98 -24.94
CA VAL A 180 11.65 26.25 -24.16
C VAL A 180 11.97 27.32 -23.11
N GLU A 181 11.58 28.56 -23.41
CA GLU A 181 11.75 29.71 -22.52
C GLU A 181 10.39 30.22 -22.00
N GLY A 182 10.40 30.72 -20.77
CA GLY A 182 9.22 31.29 -20.11
C GLY A 182 8.98 30.78 -18.70
N GLU A 183 7.84 31.15 -18.15
CA GLU A 183 7.40 30.70 -16.83
C GLU A 183 6.79 29.29 -16.91
N THR A 184 7.33 28.35 -16.15
CA THR A 184 6.71 27.03 -15.99
C THR A 184 5.57 27.12 -14.97
N VAL A 185 4.33 27.13 -15.46
CA VAL A 185 3.13 27.28 -14.62
C VAL A 185 2.57 25.94 -14.15
N TYR A 186 2.81 24.87 -14.92
CA TYR A 186 2.42 23.50 -14.58
C TYR A 186 3.61 22.57 -14.77
N ASP A 187 3.94 21.77 -13.75
CA ASP A 187 4.99 20.76 -13.81
C ASP A 187 4.58 19.49 -13.06
N THR A 188 4.52 18.38 -13.80
CA THR A 188 4.26 17.04 -13.28
C THR A 188 5.34 16.04 -13.62
N TYR A 189 6.51 16.52 -14.04
CA TYR A 189 7.63 15.65 -14.34
C TYR A 189 7.98 14.78 -13.15
N SER A 190 8.21 13.51 -13.42
CA SER A 190 8.71 12.56 -12.45
C SER A 190 10.13 12.12 -12.81
N ILE A 191 10.86 11.62 -11.81
CA ILE A 191 12.16 10.98 -12.01
C ILE A 191 12.09 9.71 -12.87
N TYR A 192 10.88 9.21 -13.14
CA TYR A 192 10.63 8.00 -13.94
C TYR A 192 10.36 8.31 -15.41
N GLY A 193 10.68 9.51 -15.88
CA GLY A 193 10.56 9.87 -17.30
C GLY A 193 9.14 10.17 -17.76
N THR A 194 8.19 10.36 -16.85
CA THR A 194 6.78 10.67 -17.14
C THR A 194 6.39 12.07 -16.69
N GLY A 195 5.19 12.50 -17.09
CA GLY A 195 4.62 13.80 -16.75
C GLY A 195 4.71 14.80 -17.89
N SER A 196 4.12 15.97 -17.67
CA SER A 196 4.06 17.04 -18.68
C SER A 196 4.25 18.40 -18.01
N ARG A 197 4.61 19.41 -18.83
CA ARG A 197 4.77 20.80 -18.44
C ARG A 197 4.00 21.74 -19.35
N ILE A 198 3.56 22.86 -18.77
CA ILE A 198 3.08 24.04 -19.50
C ILE A 198 4.04 25.17 -19.20
N VAL A 199 4.62 25.76 -20.24
CA VAL A 199 5.53 26.92 -20.14
C VAL A 199 4.96 28.08 -20.94
N ILE A 200 4.83 29.25 -20.31
CA ILE A 200 4.31 30.46 -20.93
C ILE A 200 5.48 31.40 -21.18
N GLY A 201 5.87 31.54 -22.45
CA GLY A 201 6.85 32.53 -22.90
C GLY A 201 6.16 33.77 -23.47
N ASP A 202 6.96 34.74 -23.92
CA ASP A 202 6.46 36.02 -24.45
C ASP A 202 5.71 35.84 -25.78
N THR A 203 6.18 34.94 -26.64
CA THR A 203 5.61 34.69 -27.98
C THR A 203 4.85 33.38 -28.08
N TRP A 204 5.19 32.41 -27.23
CA TRP A 204 4.74 31.02 -27.36
C TRP A 204 4.24 30.48 -26.03
N VAL A 205 3.18 29.69 -26.08
CA VAL A 205 2.85 28.74 -25.01
C VAL A 205 3.34 27.38 -25.45
N TRP A 206 4.03 26.70 -24.56
CA TRP A 206 4.62 25.38 -24.80
C TRP A 206 3.90 24.31 -24.00
N TRP A 207 3.63 23.19 -24.67
CA TRP A 207 3.35 21.92 -24.03
C TRP A 207 4.59 21.03 -24.16
N VAL A 208 5.09 20.52 -23.05
CA VAL A 208 6.27 19.63 -23.03
C VAL A 208 5.89 18.31 -22.37
N ASP A 209 5.95 17.22 -23.14
CA ASP A 209 5.80 15.87 -22.60
C ASP A 209 7.17 15.32 -22.22
N ASN A 210 7.30 14.79 -21.01
CA ASN A 210 8.47 14.03 -20.61
C ASN A 210 8.49 12.71 -21.40
N ASN A 211 9.62 12.39 -22.01
CA ASN A 211 9.84 11.23 -22.86
C ASN A 211 11.22 10.64 -22.53
N GLY A 212 11.32 10.19 -21.29
CA GLY A 212 12.57 9.71 -20.69
C GLY A 212 12.43 8.33 -20.05
N MET A 213 11.39 7.58 -20.38
CA MET A 213 11.20 6.22 -19.88
C MET A 213 12.06 5.23 -20.68
N ASP A 214 12.46 4.14 -20.03
CA ASP A 214 13.16 3.04 -20.71
C ASP A 214 12.26 2.44 -21.79
N GLY A 215 12.78 2.37 -23.03
CA GLY A 215 12.05 1.88 -24.20
C GLY A 215 11.33 2.96 -25.01
N ASP A 216 11.35 4.21 -24.57
CA ASP A 216 10.86 5.34 -25.37
C ASP A 216 11.77 5.62 -26.58
N ASP A 217 11.19 6.17 -27.65
CA ASP A 217 11.95 6.69 -28.78
C ASP A 217 12.48 8.09 -28.46
N TRP A 218 13.70 8.15 -27.94
CA TRP A 218 14.34 9.40 -27.54
C TRP A 218 14.74 10.28 -28.73
N SER A 219 14.70 9.76 -29.98
CA SER A 219 14.94 10.57 -31.18
C SER A 219 13.85 11.62 -31.41
N ARG A 220 12.70 11.45 -30.75
CA ARG A 220 11.58 12.42 -30.76
C ARG A 220 11.76 13.56 -29.76
N ASN A 221 12.85 13.59 -28.99
CA ASN A 221 13.13 14.70 -28.10
C ASN A 221 13.73 15.85 -28.92
N ASN A 222 13.04 16.99 -28.93
CA ASN A 222 13.55 18.24 -29.49
C ASN A 222 13.99 19.23 -28.41
N CYS A 223 13.85 18.89 -27.13
CA CYS A 223 14.40 19.66 -26.02
C CYS A 223 15.08 18.73 -24.99
N ARG A 224 15.89 19.30 -24.09
CA ARG A 224 16.73 18.54 -23.14
C ARG A 224 15.98 17.48 -22.32
N LEU A 225 14.70 17.69 -22.03
CA LEU A 225 13.91 16.84 -21.13
C LEU A 225 12.55 16.43 -21.73
N GLY A 226 12.47 16.28 -23.06
CA GLY A 226 11.29 15.69 -23.70
C GLY A 226 10.89 16.28 -25.05
N ILE A 227 9.60 16.17 -25.35
CA ILE A 227 8.97 16.56 -26.61
C ILE A 227 8.20 17.86 -26.40
N ALA A 228 8.73 18.96 -26.94
CA ALA A 228 8.14 20.29 -26.85
C ALA A 228 7.35 20.62 -28.12
N ARG A 229 6.15 21.13 -27.94
CA ARG A 229 5.29 21.69 -29.01
C ARG A 229 4.79 23.05 -28.60
N ARG A 230 4.58 23.94 -29.56
CA ARG A 230 4.19 25.32 -29.28
C ARG A 230 3.02 25.81 -30.11
N LEU A 231 2.23 26.67 -29.48
CA LEU A 231 1.20 27.48 -30.13
C LEU A 231 1.51 28.97 -29.88
N PRO A 232 1.16 29.86 -30.82
CA PRO A 232 1.28 31.30 -30.59
C PRO A 232 0.58 31.69 -29.29
N ARG A 233 1.23 32.56 -28.51
CA ARG A 233 0.64 33.07 -27.28
C ARG A 233 -0.62 33.86 -27.60
N THR A 234 -1.73 33.44 -27.03
CA THR A 234 -2.98 34.19 -26.99
C THR A 234 -3.43 34.32 -25.54
N ASP A 235 -4.18 35.37 -25.23
CA ASP A 235 -4.69 35.57 -23.88
C ASP A 235 -5.62 34.40 -23.48
N GLU A 236 -6.43 33.90 -24.42
CA GLU A 236 -7.25 32.70 -24.22
C GLU A 236 -6.43 31.48 -23.78
N LEU A 237 -5.32 31.19 -24.45
CA LEU A 237 -4.48 30.01 -24.14
C LEU A 237 -3.76 30.17 -22.79
N VAL A 238 -3.37 31.40 -22.44
CA VAL A 238 -2.75 31.74 -21.16
C VAL A 238 -3.76 31.63 -20.01
N GLU A 239 -4.97 32.16 -20.19
CA GLU A 239 -6.06 32.04 -19.23
C GLU A 239 -6.43 30.57 -18.98
N ASP A 240 -6.55 29.77 -20.05
CA ASP A 240 -6.83 28.33 -20.01
C ASP A 240 -5.73 27.56 -19.24
N ALA A 241 -4.46 27.89 -19.50
CA ALA A 241 -3.33 27.34 -18.77
C ALA A 241 -3.38 27.69 -17.27
N HIS A 242 -3.67 28.94 -16.91
CA HIS A 242 -3.81 29.34 -15.50
C HIS A 242 -5.01 28.69 -14.81
N ALA A 243 -6.12 28.48 -15.52
CA ALA A 243 -7.27 27.75 -14.99
C ALA A 243 -6.89 26.30 -14.62
N LEU A 244 -6.15 25.60 -15.50
CA LEU A 244 -5.61 24.27 -15.20
C LEU A 244 -4.71 24.26 -13.97
N VAL A 245 -3.87 25.28 -13.79
CA VAL A 245 -2.98 25.38 -12.63
C VAL A 245 -3.78 25.55 -11.34
N ALA A 246 -4.82 26.38 -11.35
CA ALA A 246 -5.71 26.55 -10.22
C ALA A 246 -6.46 25.25 -9.86
N GLU A 247 -6.99 24.55 -10.86
CA GLU A 247 -7.63 23.24 -10.68
C GLU A 247 -6.65 22.20 -10.11
N TYR A 248 -5.44 22.15 -10.65
CA TYR A 248 -4.40 21.22 -10.20
C TYR A 248 -3.97 21.48 -8.76
N ALA A 249 -3.90 22.75 -8.34
CA ALA A 249 -3.60 23.13 -6.97
C ALA A 249 -4.65 22.58 -5.98
N LEU A 250 -5.94 22.64 -6.35
CA LEU A 250 -7.03 22.06 -5.55
C LEU A 250 -6.89 20.53 -5.43
N ILE A 251 -6.53 19.84 -6.52
CA ILE A 251 -6.31 18.39 -6.51
C ILE A 251 -5.10 18.02 -5.63
N LYS A 252 -4.03 18.82 -5.64
CA LYS A 252 -2.88 18.61 -4.76
C LYS A 252 -3.25 18.80 -3.29
N ALA A 253 -4.10 19.78 -2.96
CA ALA A 253 -4.56 20.02 -1.60
C ALA A 253 -5.48 18.91 -1.06
N ASP A 254 -6.09 18.11 -1.94
CA ASP A 254 -6.94 16.97 -1.57
C ASP A 254 -6.16 15.72 -1.14
N LYS A 255 -4.82 15.68 -1.35
CA LYS A 255 -3.92 14.57 -0.98
C LYS A 255 -3.45 14.66 0.47
#